data_AF-A0A173MMF7-F1
#
_entry.id   AF-A0A173MMF7-F1
#
_cell.length_a   1.000
_cell.length_b   1.000
_cell.length_c   1.000
_cell.angle_alpha   90.00
_cell.angle_beta   90.00
_cell.angle_gamma   90.00
#
_symmetry.space_group_name_H-M   'P 1'
#
loop_
_entity.id
_entity.type
_entity.pdbx_description
1 polymer ?
#
loop_
_entity_poly.entity_id
_entity_poly.type
_entity_poly.pdbx_seq_one_letter_code
_entity_poly.pdbx_strand_id
1 'polypeptide(L)'
;MLYVSDENQYQALLQQQLCAVKVTYAGDRFVDAWVTEQAGVAETASIHNVSLSVTANGVSGVISLPLSTGAEDMEKVVMQAYLAVFSAMEAYSAYTIIRFWNYLPAIVSRVNETETVYHWFNAGRQAAFKTYYGERMGAMPVPAASAVGVAGNVLTVTFMAVTTPLVQIENKDQVPAFQYSSRYGQVAPFFSRGVVFNNQGQRLLLSSGTASIKGEHSLHEGDVHDQLYESIHNLRILGSQFNLKQYNIHYGFALEDIVHMRVYYKHEHDRAFLERFVPRFLSPACVVSFVQAAICREELLVELEALYVKKGETEQGVTPKYVLEGDLIRTESFEVHVAEHCNLKCRDCCNISPFNAKKFMSIEEITNICAFVKTHLRPDVFKVAGGEPTLHPQLDELLLVIKSSGAAPVVRVVSNGLLLHRMSNVFWENIDQLTISHYISAPMKANLLQQVKDKAREYEVVLNIKYVEQFNEIFVEDAITDKERVQEIYNDCWMRHRCLIVRNGTFYKCTRASYMNEFLHMKNKPVQTTSSTYSEEDGIPVNDPAFAAKALEYLNAAVPLQSCEYCLGVSGNLRENIQMKSIK
;
A
#
# COMPACT_ATOMS: atom_id res chain seq x y z
N MET A 1 -3.55 13.29 -14.72
CA MET A 1 -2.12 13.64 -14.70
C MET A 1 -1.40 12.31 -14.62
N LEU A 2 -0.68 11.94 -15.68
CA LEU A 2 0.03 10.67 -15.74
C LEU A 2 1.37 10.80 -15.01
N TYR A 3 1.76 9.76 -14.30
CA TYR A 3 3.09 9.63 -13.73
C TYR A 3 3.95 8.71 -14.61
N VAL A 4 5.23 9.05 -14.81
CA VAL A 4 6.18 8.26 -15.59
C VAL A 4 7.57 8.30 -14.96
N SER A 5 8.24 7.15 -14.94
CA SER A 5 9.57 6.99 -14.33
C SER A 5 10.53 6.20 -15.22
N ASP A 6 10.08 5.75 -16.39
CA ASP A 6 10.93 5.32 -17.48
C ASP A 6 11.18 6.50 -18.44
N GLU A 7 12.45 6.77 -18.73
CA GLU A 7 12.82 7.92 -19.56
C GLU A 7 12.30 7.76 -21.00
N ASN A 8 12.31 6.56 -21.57
CA ASN A 8 11.81 6.35 -22.93
C ASN A 8 10.30 6.56 -23.01
N GLN A 9 9.55 6.08 -22.01
CA GLN A 9 8.12 6.33 -21.88
C GLN A 9 7.86 7.82 -21.68
N TYR A 10 8.67 8.52 -20.88
CA TYR A 10 8.56 9.96 -20.73
C TYR A 10 8.75 10.68 -22.07
N GLN A 11 9.80 10.34 -22.83
CA GLN A 11 10.02 10.89 -24.17
C GLN A 11 8.87 10.56 -25.13
N ALA A 12 8.30 9.35 -25.07
CA ALA A 12 7.15 8.96 -25.87
C ALA A 12 5.88 9.75 -25.51
N LEU A 13 5.67 10.07 -24.23
CA LEU A 13 4.56 10.92 -23.78
C LEU A 13 4.75 12.36 -24.26
N LEU A 14 5.99 12.89 -24.24
CA LEU A 14 6.29 14.19 -24.83
C LEU A 14 6.02 14.22 -26.34
N GLN A 15 6.32 13.14 -27.07
CA GLN A 15 6.01 13.01 -28.51
C GLN A 15 4.50 12.98 -28.79
N GLN A 16 3.70 12.50 -27.85
CA GLN A 16 2.23 12.56 -27.89
C GLN A 16 1.68 13.94 -27.50
N GLN A 17 2.54 14.96 -27.39
CA GLN A 17 2.19 16.33 -27.01
C GLN A 17 1.66 16.46 -25.57
N LEU A 18 1.98 15.51 -24.68
CA LEU A 18 1.72 15.70 -23.26
C LEU A 18 2.73 16.68 -22.65
N CYS A 19 2.25 17.49 -21.72
CA CYS A 19 3.09 18.49 -21.03
C CYS A 19 3.64 17.93 -19.72
N ALA A 20 4.95 18.08 -19.49
CA ALA A 20 5.56 17.78 -18.20
C ALA A 20 5.18 18.84 -17.17
N VAL A 21 4.50 18.40 -16.11
CA VAL A 21 4.11 19.20 -14.94
C VAL A 21 5.22 19.27 -13.91
N LYS A 22 5.97 18.18 -13.73
CA LYS A 22 7.12 18.09 -12.84
C LYS A 22 8.08 17.09 -13.46
N VAL A 23 9.38 17.38 -13.42
CA VAL A 23 10.42 16.40 -13.74
C VAL A 23 11.44 16.38 -12.62
N THR A 24 11.78 15.19 -12.13
CA THR A 24 12.82 14.97 -11.14
C THR A 24 14.03 14.35 -11.82
N TYR A 25 15.20 14.94 -11.58
CA TYR A 25 16.50 14.37 -11.94
C TYR A 25 17.34 14.15 -10.67
N ALA A 26 18.23 13.16 -10.71
CA ALA A 26 19.29 12.96 -9.73
C ALA A 26 20.63 13.12 -10.44
N GLY A 27 21.24 14.30 -10.32
CA GLY A 27 22.29 14.72 -11.26
C GLY A 27 21.69 14.85 -12.67
N ASP A 28 22.33 14.22 -13.65
CA ASP A 28 21.84 14.19 -15.04
C ASP A 28 20.88 13.01 -15.33
N ARG A 29 20.65 12.14 -14.34
CA ARG A 29 19.81 10.94 -14.53
C ARG A 29 18.35 11.28 -14.30
N PHE A 30 17.49 10.99 -15.29
CA PHE A 30 16.05 11.04 -15.13
C PHE A 30 15.59 10.10 -14.00
N VAL A 31 14.74 10.61 -13.09
CA VAL A 31 14.15 9.82 -12.02
C VAL A 31 12.67 9.61 -12.29
N ASP A 32 11.93 10.71 -12.48
CA ASP A 32 10.51 10.66 -12.84
C ASP A 32 9.97 11.96 -13.40
N ALA A 33 8.76 11.90 -13.94
CA ALA A 33 7.96 13.04 -14.31
C ALA A 33 6.47 12.80 -14.02
N TRP A 34 5.76 13.90 -13.76
CA TRP A 34 4.32 13.97 -13.87
C TRP A 34 4.00 14.70 -15.17
N VAL A 35 3.19 14.12 -16.05
CA VAL A 35 2.76 14.69 -17.32
C VAL A 35 1.24 14.78 -17.38
N THR A 36 0.67 15.53 -18.32
CA THR A 36 -0.78 15.66 -18.46
C THR A 36 -1.22 15.67 -19.93
N GLU A 37 -2.40 15.09 -20.19
CA GLU A 37 -3.04 14.98 -21.51
C GLU A 37 -3.57 16.31 -22.05
N GLN A 38 -3.65 17.36 -21.22
CA GLN A 38 -4.23 18.62 -21.63
C GLN A 38 -3.18 19.57 -22.21
N ALA A 39 -3.27 19.80 -23.52
CA ALA A 39 -2.65 20.90 -24.26
C ALA A 39 -3.28 22.29 -23.93
N GLY A 40 -3.71 22.50 -22.69
CA GLY A 40 -3.88 23.82 -22.11
C GLY A 40 -2.56 24.13 -21.44
N VAL A 41 -1.72 24.91 -22.11
CA VAL A 41 -0.34 25.31 -21.76
C VAL A 41 -0.04 25.05 -20.29
N ALA A 42 0.93 24.17 -20.01
CA ALA A 42 1.63 24.25 -18.74
C ALA A 42 2.24 25.66 -18.69
N GLU A 43 1.52 26.63 -18.12
CA GLU A 43 1.98 28.00 -18.09
C GLU A 43 3.18 28.01 -17.17
N THR A 44 4.36 28.17 -17.77
CA THR A 44 5.58 28.38 -17.01
C THR A 44 5.57 29.82 -16.52
N ALA A 45 5.20 30.00 -15.26
CA ALA A 45 5.28 31.30 -14.59
C ALA A 45 6.51 31.34 -13.69
N SER A 46 7.08 32.52 -13.52
CA SER A 46 8.09 32.78 -12.49
C SER A 46 7.56 33.88 -11.59
N ILE A 47 7.12 33.51 -10.39
CA ILE A 47 6.55 34.45 -9.41
C ILE A 47 7.39 34.36 -8.15
N HIS A 48 7.94 35.49 -7.69
CA HIS A 48 8.85 35.54 -6.53
C HIS A 48 10.04 34.56 -6.61
N ASN A 49 10.62 34.36 -7.80
CA ASN A 49 11.67 33.37 -8.10
C ASN A 49 11.26 31.90 -7.92
N VAL A 50 9.96 31.63 -7.86
CA VAL A 50 9.41 30.28 -7.91
C VAL A 50 9.03 29.98 -9.36
N SER A 51 9.68 28.99 -9.95
CA SER A 51 9.28 28.47 -11.26
C SER A 51 8.07 27.56 -11.08
N LEU A 52 6.97 27.89 -11.73
CA LEU A 52 5.69 27.19 -11.64
C LEU A 52 5.37 26.48 -12.95
N SER A 53 4.70 25.35 -12.84
CA SER A 53 4.02 24.69 -13.95
C SER A 53 2.56 24.50 -13.57
N VAL A 54 1.67 25.14 -14.32
CA VAL A 54 0.25 25.24 -13.97
C VAL A 54 -0.60 24.51 -15.00
N THR A 55 -1.53 23.68 -14.52
CA THR A 55 -2.51 22.97 -15.36
C THR A 55 -3.90 23.09 -14.74
N ALA A 56 -4.96 22.70 -15.45
CA ALA A 56 -6.32 22.69 -14.91
C ALA A 56 -6.52 21.75 -13.70
N ASN A 57 -5.62 20.76 -13.52
CA ASN A 57 -5.76 19.72 -12.50
C ASN A 57 -4.71 19.83 -11.38
N GLY A 58 -3.76 20.75 -11.48
CA GLY A 58 -2.70 20.91 -10.49
C GLY A 58 -1.68 21.98 -10.84
N VAL A 59 -1.06 22.52 -9.80
CA VAL A 59 0.09 23.43 -9.87
C VAL A 59 1.28 22.71 -9.23
N SER A 60 2.43 22.73 -9.89
CA SER A 60 3.69 22.36 -9.27
C SER A 60 4.65 23.54 -9.32
N GLY A 61 5.64 23.53 -8.44
CA GLY A 61 6.67 24.55 -8.48
C GLY A 61 7.97 24.14 -7.83
N VAL A 62 9.01 24.88 -8.17
CA VAL A 62 10.36 24.74 -7.62
C VAL A 62 10.95 26.10 -7.31
N ILE A 63 11.63 26.19 -6.18
CA ILE A 63 12.53 27.29 -5.84
C ILE A 63 13.86 26.70 -5.38
N SER A 64 14.95 27.29 -5.85
CA SER A 64 16.31 26.91 -5.45
C SER A 64 17.07 28.15 -4.99
N LEU A 65 17.56 28.12 -3.75
CA LEU A 65 18.30 29.23 -3.15
C LEU A 65 19.69 28.75 -2.71
N PRO A 66 20.77 29.48 -3.03
CA PRO A 66 22.09 29.16 -2.51
C PRO A 66 22.13 29.42 -1.00
N LEU A 67 22.81 28.54 -0.28
CA LEU A 67 23.24 28.78 1.08
C LEU A 67 24.61 29.46 1.03
N SER A 68 24.78 30.55 1.79
CA SER A 68 26.12 31.07 2.09
C SER A 68 26.92 30.03 2.88
N THR A 69 28.23 30.22 2.99
CA THR A 69 29.11 29.28 3.68
C THR A 69 28.71 29.14 5.15
N GLY A 70 28.06 28.02 5.50
CA GLY A 70 27.71 27.65 6.87
C GLY A 70 26.28 27.19 7.04
N ALA A 71 25.98 26.54 8.16
CA ALA A 71 24.62 26.14 8.51
C ALA A 71 23.77 27.30 9.07
N GLU A 72 24.42 28.40 9.45
CA GLU A 72 23.80 29.55 10.14
C GLU A 72 22.76 30.29 9.28
N ASP A 73 22.83 30.15 7.95
CA ASP A 73 21.85 30.77 7.05
C ASP A 73 20.64 29.87 6.75
N MET A 74 20.66 28.60 7.19
CA MET A 74 19.63 27.62 6.81
C MET A 74 18.23 28.07 7.21
N GLU A 75 18.03 28.49 8.47
CA GLU A 75 16.72 28.94 8.96
C GLU A 75 16.15 30.08 8.10
N LYS A 76 16.97 31.11 7.85
CA LYS A 76 16.58 32.30 7.08
C LYS A 76 16.28 31.97 5.62
N VAL A 77 17.15 31.18 4.97
CA VAL A 77 16.99 30.82 3.55
C VAL A 77 15.76 29.93 3.36
N VAL A 78 15.50 29.00 4.28
CA VAL A 78 14.29 28.17 4.26
C VAL A 78 13.04 29.03 4.46
N MET A 79 13.07 29.96 5.42
CA MET A 79 11.96 30.87 5.65
C MET A 79 11.64 31.69 4.38
N GLN A 80 12.68 32.22 3.73
CA GLN A 80 12.56 32.96 2.48
C GLN A 80 11.97 32.09 1.36
N ALA A 81 12.46 30.86 1.19
CA ALA A 81 11.98 29.94 0.16
C ALA A 81 10.49 29.62 0.32
N TYR A 82 10.06 29.27 1.55
CA TYR A 82 8.68 28.92 1.83
C TYR A 82 7.73 30.13 1.70
N LEU A 83 8.13 31.32 2.17
CA LEU A 83 7.34 32.54 1.97
C LEU A 83 7.18 32.88 0.49
N ALA A 84 8.24 32.73 -0.31
CA ALA A 84 8.16 32.94 -1.75
C ALA A 84 7.18 31.96 -2.41
N VAL A 85 7.19 30.68 -2.02
CA VAL A 85 6.21 29.68 -2.49
C VAL A 85 4.79 30.09 -2.11
N PHE A 86 4.54 30.47 -0.87
CA PHE A 86 3.19 30.85 -0.43
C PHE A 86 2.68 32.10 -1.14
N SER A 87 3.52 33.15 -1.27
CA SER A 87 3.17 34.35 -2.03
C SER A 87 2.93 34.04 -3.50
N ALA A 88 3.72 33.16 -4.12
CA ALA A 88 3.48 32.74 -5.50
C ALA A 88 2.12 32.02 -5.66
N MET A 89 1.72 31.23 -4.65
CA MET A 89 0.43 30.54 -4.63
C MET A 89 -0.78 31.45 -4.36
N GLU A 90 -0.59 32.71 -3.99
CA GLU A 90 -1.71 33.68 -3.90
C GLU A 90 -2.37 33.90 -5.28
N ALA A 91 -1.58 33.84 -6.35
CA ALA A 91 -2.08 33.89 -7.73
C ALA A 91 -2.96 32.66 -8.09
N TYR A 92 -2.86 31.58 -7.31
CA TYR A 92 -3.56 30.31 -7.52
C TYR A 92 -4.33 29.91 -6.26
N SER A 93 -5.03 30.86 -5.64
CA SER A 93 -5.71 30.68 -4.34
C SER A 93 -6.77 29.58 -4.27
N ALA A 94 -7.26 29.09 -5.42
CA ALA A 94 -8.14 27.92 -5.50
C ALA A 94 -7.41 26.58 -5.27
N TYR A 95 -6.08 26.56 -5.37
CA TYR A 95 -5.26 25.37 -5.22
C TYR A 95 -4.73 25.26 -3.79
N THR A 96 -4.79 24.06 -3.22
CA THR A 96 -4.20 23.75 -1.93
C THR A 96 -2.91 22.97 -2.13
N ILE A 97 -1.81 23.43 -1.53
CA ILE A 97 -0.54 22.66 -1.53
C ILE A 97 -0.73 21.40 -0.71
N ILE A 98 -0.48 20.24 -1.32
CA ILE A 98 -0.66 18.94 -0.67
C ILE A 98 0.65 18.21 -0.39
N ARG A 99 1.73 18.58 -1.09
CA ARG A 99 3.02 17.89 -0.98
C ARG A 99 4.19 18.85 -1.16
N PHE A 100 5.20 18.73 -0.30
CA PHE A 100 6.51 19.36 -0.44
C PHE A 100 7.61 18.30 -0.56
N TRP A 101 8.60 18.48 -1.43
CA TRP A 101 9.88 17.76 -1.34
C TRP A 101 11.00 18.75 -1.11
N ASN A 102 11.81 18.48 -0.08
CA ASN A 102 12.91 19.34 0.33
C ASN A 102 14.23 18.61 0.15
N TYR A 103 15.16 19.26 -0.54
CA TYR A 103 16.50 18.75 -0.80
C TYR A 103 17.49 19.70 -0.14
N LEU A 104 18.16 19.23 0.91
CA LEU A 104 18.96 20.05 1.80
C LEU A 104 20.44 19.67 1.71
N PRO A 105 21.33 20.63 1.47
CA PRO A 105 22.75 20.44 1.70
C PRO A 105 23.03 20.02 3.14
N ALA A 106 23.89 19.01 3.31
CA ALA A 106 24.49 18.68 4.62
C ALA A 106 23.46 18.43 5.76
N ILE A 107 22.29 17.86 5.45
CA ILE A 107 21.11 17.72 6.34
C ILE A 107 21.39 17.26 7.78
N VAL A 108 22.31 16.32 7.99
CA VAL A 108 22.67 15.77 9.31
C VAL A 108 23.84 16.48 9.99
N SER A 109 24.51 17.41 9.31
CA SER A 109 25.67 18.10 9.86
C SER A 109 25.27 18.92 11.08
N ARG A 110 26.09 18.86 12.12
CA ARG A 110 25.87 19.62 13.36
C ARG A 110 26.10 21.11 13.13
N VAL A 111 25.18 21.92 13.64
CA VAL A 111 25.34 23.39 13.72
C VAL A 111 25.92 23.76 15.08
N ASN A 112 25.48 23.06 16.12
CA ASN A 112 25.97 23.21 17.49
C ASN A 112 25.96 21.83 18.18
N GLU A 113 26.19 21.79 19.49
CA GLU A 113 26.24 20.53 20.26
C GLU A 113 24.94 19.72 20.20
N THR A 114 23.80 20.40 20.06
CA THR A 114 22.45 19.82 20.16
C THR A 114 21.67 19.81 18.85
N GLU A 115 22.04 20.64 17.87
CA GLU A 115 21.26 20.86 16.65
C GLU A 115 22.06 20.54 15.38
N THR A 116 21.30 20.29 14.33
CA THR A 116 21.77 19.91 13.00
C THR A 116 21.11 20.83 11.98
N VAL A 117 21.61 20.80 10.76
CA VAL A 117 21.04 21.55 9.64
C VAL A 117 19.55 21.24 9.46
N TYR A 118 19.12 19.99 9.66
CA TYR A 118 17.71 19.61 9.63
C TYR A 118 16.86 20.34 10.69
N HIS A 119 17.39 20.54 11.90
CA HIS A 119 16.69 21.29 12.95
C HIS A 119 16.48 22.76 12.56
N TRP A 120 17.51 23.39 11.98
CA TRP A 120 17.42 24.78 11.50
C TRP A 120 16.50 24.92 10.29
N PHE A 121 16.45 23.91 9.42
CA PHE A 121 15.43 23.83 8.37
C PHE A 121 14.01 23.77 8.95
N ASN A 122 13.78 22.96 10.00
CA ASN A 122 12.46 22.90 10.64
C ASN A 122 12.07 24.23 11.26
N ALA A 123 13.01 24.93 11.90
CA ALA A 123 12.82 26.28 12.43
C ALA A 123 12.39 27.25 11.31
N GLY A 124 13.14 27.30 10.21
CA GLY A 124 12.85 28.21 9.09
C GLY A 124 11.51 27.91 8.41
N ARG A 125 11.20 26.63 8.22
CA ARG A 125 9.91 26.17 7.69
C ARG A 125 8.78 26.60 8.60
N GLN A 126 8.86 26.30 9.89
CA GLN A 126 7.80 26.65 10.84
C GLN A 126 7.62 28.17 10.94
N ALA A 127 8.72 28.94 10.93
CA ALA A 127 8.68 30.40 10.90
C ALA A 127 7.92 30.92 9.67
N ALA A 128 8.19 30.38 8.47
CA ALA A 128 7.45 30.77 7.27
C ALA A 128 5.95 30.44 7.35
N PHE A 129 5.58 29.24 7.80
CA PHE A 129 4.18 28.87 7.98
C PHE A 129 3.48 29.80 8.99
N LYS A 130 4.14 30.09 10.12
CA LYS A 130 3.59 30.98 11.15
C LYS A 130 3.44 32.40 10.64
N THR A 131 4.42 32.93 9.90
CA THR A 131 4.37 34.26 9.31
C THR A 131 3.26 34.38 8.26
N TYR A 132 3.11 33.39 7.38
CA TYR A 132 2.12 33.46 6.29
C TYR A 132 0.69 33.17 6.75
N TYR A 133 0.49 32.11 7.54
CA TYR A 133 -0.84 31.68 7.96
C TYR A 133 -1.32 32.39 9.23
N GLY A 134 -0.41 32.86 10.09
CA GLY A 134 -0.75 33.50 11.36
C GLY A 134 -1.60 32.56 12.23
N GLU A 135 -2.70 33.08 12.78
CA GLU A 135 -3.66 32.30 13.57
C GLU A 135 -4.31 31.15 12.78
N ARG A 136 -4.37 31.24 11.44
CA ARG A 136 -4.95 30.20 10.58
C ARG A 136 -4.11 28.93 10.52
N MET A 137 -2.85 28.97 10.95
CA MET A 137 -1.93 27.83 10.92
C MET A 137 -2.48 26.62 11.70
N GLY A 138 -3.20 26.85 12.80
CA GLY A 138 -3.76 25.76 13.61
C GLY A 138 -4.90 24.99 12.94
N ALA A 139 -5.54 25.57 11.93
CA ALA A 139 -6.68 24.98 11.23
C ALA A 139 -6.38 24.58 9.78
N MET A 140 -5.17 24.85 9.29
CA MET A 140 -4.81 24.56 7.90
C MET A 140 -4.56 23.06 7.69
N PRO A 141 -4.83 22.53 6.49
CA PRO A 141 -4.40 21.18 6.13
C PRO A 141 -2.87 21.14 6.04
N VAL A 142 -2.22 20.44 6.97
CA VAL A 142 -0.76 20.28 6.98
C VAL A 142 -0.35 19.39 5.80
N PRO A 143 0.50 19.85 4.87
CA PRO A 143 0.87 19.09 3.68
C PRO A 143 1.77 17.89 4.03
N ALA A 144 1.70 16.86 3.20
CA ALA A 144 2.68 15.78 3.24
C ALA A 144 4.06 16.31 2.82
N ALA A 145 5.15 15.73 3.32
CA ALA A 145 6.49 16.19 2.99
C ALA A 145 7.59 15.12 3.11
N SER A 146 8.72 15.39 2.46
CA SER A 146 9.99 14.69 2.67
C SER A 146 11.10 15.71 2.78
N ALA A 147 12.19 15.33 3.45
CA ALA A 147 13.41 16.11 3.53
C ALA A 147 14.61 15.16 3.48
N VAL A 148 15.40 15.25 2.42
CA VAL A 148 16.59 14.42 2.22
C VAL A 148 17.81 15.28 1.95
N GLY A 149 18.98 14.72 2.26
CA GLY A 149 20.26 15.36 2.08
C GLY A 149 20.77 15.25 0.65
N VAL A 150 21.26 16.35 0.10
CA VAL A 150 21.90 16.41 -1.22
C VAL A 150 23.31 17.00 -1.14
N ALA A 151 24.12 16.75 -2.16
CA ALA A 151 25.43 17.37 -2.32
C ALA A 151 25.31 18.83 -2.76
N GLY A 152 26.39 19.60 -2.58
CA GLY A 152 26.45 21.02 -2.96
C GLY A 152 25.99 21.96 -1.84
N ASN A 153 25.56 23.17 -2.21
CA ASN A 153 25.20 24.25 -1.29
C ASN A 153 23.88 24.93 -1.68
N VAL A 154 23.03 24.26 -2.45
CA VAL A 154 21.74 24.81 -2.90
C VAL A 154 20.61 24.11 -2.16
N LEU A 155 19.78 24.88 -1.46
CA LEU A 155 18.49 24.40 -0.96
C LEU A 155 17.50 24.37 -2.13
N THR A 156 16.86 23.23 -2.35
CA THR A 156 15.76 23.13 -3.33
C THR A 156 14.48 22.71 -2.63
N VAL A 157 13.43 23.52 -2.79
CA VAL A 157 12.07 23.22 -2.32
C VAL A 157 11.19 23.06 -3.54
N THR A 158 10.54 21.91 -3.64
CA THR A 158 9.53 21.64 -4.67
C THR A 158 8.19 21.36 -4.01
N PHE A 159 7.09 21.67 -4.70
CA PHE A 159 5.75 21.42 -4.18
C PHE A 159 4.76 21.01 -5.27
N MET A 160 3.65 20.44 -4.83
CA MET A 160 2.48 20.15 -5.66
C MET A 160 1.20 20.58 -4.94
N ALA A 161 0.31 21.21 -5.70
CA ALA A 161 -0.98 21.71 -5.24
C ALA A 161 -2.10 21.27 -6.19
N VAL A 162 -3.29 21.03 -5.63
CA VAL A 162 -4.48 20.54 -6.36
C VAL A 162 -5.72 21.31 -5.90
N THR A 163 -6.78 21.28 -6.71
CA THR A 163 -8.10 21.85 -6.38
C THR A 163 -9.08 20.82 -5.80
N THR A 164 -8.70 19.55 -5.78
CA THR A 164 -9.61 18.45 -5.47
C THR A 164 -9.79 18.22 -3.97
N PRO A 165 -10.91 17.59 -3.55
CA PRO A 165 -11.09 17.19 -2.17
C PRO A 165 -9.93 16.32 -1.71
N LEU A 166 -9.38 16.69 -0.55
CA LEU A 166 -8.21 16.05 0.01
C LEU A 166 -8.38 15.86 1.52
N VAL A 167 -7.73 14.85 2.05
CA VAL A 167 -7.68 14.55 3.47
C VAL A 167 -6.23 14.28 3.84
N GLN A 168 -5.70 15.10 4.74
CA GLN A 168 -4.38 14.89 5.33
C GLN A 168 -4.50 13.84 6.43
N ILE A 169 -3.62 12.85 6.41
CA ILE A 169 -3.69 11.69 7.29
C ILE A 169 -2.39 11.52 8.07
N GLU A 170 -2.54 11.03 9.30
CA GLU A 170 -1.45 10.59 10.16
C GLU A 170 -1.38 9.05 10.17
N ASN A 171 -0.30 8.52 10.72
CA ASN A 171 -0.12 7.11 10.95
C ASN A 171 -0.37 6.83 12.43
N LYS A 172 -1.36 5.99 12.77
CA LYS A 172 -1.74 5.70 14.16
C LYS A 172 -0.58 5.24 15.06
N ASP A 173 0.47 4.65 14.50
CA ASP A 173 1.60 4.11 15.26
C ASP A 173 2.78 5.11 15.35
N GLN A 174 2.59 6.33 14.83
CA GLN A 174 3.56 7.41 14.85
C GLN A 174 2.95 8.65 15.50
N VAL A 175 3.73 9.36 16.31
CA VAL A 175 3.35 10.69 16.77
C VAL A 175 3.33 11.60 15.54
N PRO A 176 2.32 12.48 15.37
CA PRO A 176 2.32 13.47 14.31
C PRO A 176 3.61 14.30 14.35
N ALA A 177 4.23 14.55 13.20
CA ALA A 177 5.58 15.12 13.18
C ALA A 177 5.65 16.50 13.87
N PHE A 178 4.58 17.29 13.75
CA PHE A 178 4.42 18.61 14.38
C PHE A 178 4.14 18.56 15.89
N GLN A 179 4.08 17.36 16.47
CA GLN A 179 3.92 17.11 17.91
C GLN A 179 5.14 16.40 18.51
N TYR A 180 6.24 16.26 17.76
CA TYR A 180 7.48 15.68 18.29
C TYR A 180 8.00 16.46 19.48
N SER A 181 8.58 15.74 20.44
CA SER A 181 9.20 16.31 21.62
C SER A 181 10.50 17.04 21.26
N SER A 182 10.96 17.91 22.16
CA SER A 182 12.22 18.66 22.00
C SER A 182 13.47 17.78 21.94
N ARG A 183 13.32 16.46 22.16
CA ARG A 183 14.38 15.46 21.93
C ARG A 183 14.88 15.47 20.49
N TYR A 184 14.01 15.81 19.52
CA TYR A 184 14.34 15.82 18.09
C TYR A 184 14.45 17.24 17.52
N GLY A 185 14.88 18.19 18.36
CA GLY A 185 15.05 19.60 18.02
C GLY A 185 14.05 20.51 18.75
N GLN A 186 14.44 21.77 18.98
CA GLN A 186 13.58 22.75 19.65
C GLN A 186 12.29 23.05 18.86
N VAL A 187 12.38 22.97 17.53
CA VAL A 187 11.25 23.16 16.61
C VAL A 187 10.91 21.84 15.93
N ALA A 188 9.69 21.35 16.19
CA ALA A 188 9.18 20.13 15.59
C ALA A 188 9.02 20.26 14.06
N PRO A 189 9.26 19.20 13.28
CA PRO A 189 8.96 19.18 11.85
C PRO A 189 7.48 19.45 11.57
N PHE A 190 7.14 20.15 10.49
CA PHE A 190 5.75 20.49 10.15
C PHE A 190 5.32 19.83 8.84
N PHE A 191 4.76 18.62 8.93
CA PHE A 191 4.20 17.86 7.80
C PHE A 191 3.23 16.76 8.29
N SER A 192 2.31 16.32 7.43
CA SER A 192 1.44 15.15 7.66
C SER A 192 2.07 13.85 7.17
N ARG A 193 1.57 12.66 7.56
CA ARG A 193 2.15 11.38 7.07
C ARG A 193 1.73 11.02 5.64
N GLY A 194 0.62 11.56 5.16
CA GLY A 194 0.20 11.42 3.78
C GLY A 194 -1.02 12.25 3.46
N VAL A 195 -1.39 12.26 2.19
CA VAL A 195 -2.60 12.92 1.69
C VAL A 195 -3.38 11.97 0.80
N VAL A 196 -4.67 11.81 1.09
CA VAL A 196 -5.63 11.15 0.22
C VAL A 196 -6.34 12.21 -0.59
N PHE A 197 -6.40 12.08 -1.91
CA PHE A 197 -7.08 13.04 -2.78
C PHE A 197 -7.68 12.34 -4.01
N ASN A 198 -8.61 13.02 -4.67
CA ASN A 198 -9.16 12.56 -5.94
C ASN A 198 -8.40 13.20 -7.12
N ASN A 199 -8.09 12.44 -8.16
CA ASN A 199 -7.65 12.96 -9.46
C ASN A 199 -8.41 12.24 -10.56
N GLN A 200 -9.24 12.98 -11.30
CA GLN A 200 -10.02 12.48 -12.44
C GLN A 200 -10.84 11.20 -12.12
N GLY A 201 -11.44 11.14 -10.92
CA GLY A 201 -12.24 10.00 -10.49
C GLY A 201 -11.44 8.88 -9.81
N GLN A 202 -10.11 8.93 -9.83
CA GLN A 202 -9.27 8.03 -9.06
C GLN A 202 -9.00 8.56 -7.66
N ARG A 203 -9.03 7.67 -6.68
CA ARG A 203 -8.59 7.92 -5.32
C ARG A 203 -7.12 7.56 -5.20
N LEU A 204 -6.30 8.52 -4.78
CA LEU A 204 -4.87 8.32 -4.59
C LEU A 204 -4.47 8.61 -3.14
N LEU A 205 -3.37 7.99 -2.71
CA LEU A 205 -2.67 8.32 -1.48
C LEU A 205 -1.21 8.63 -1.83
N LEU A 206 -0.75 9.82 -1.45
CA LEU A 206 0.67 10.18 -1.47
C LEU A 206 1.22 10.07 -0.05
N SER A 207 2.25 9.25 0.16
CA SER A 207 2.95 9.22 1.44
C SER A 207 3.98 10.34 1.54
N SER A 208 4.22 10.79 2.76
CA SER A 208 5.43 11.49 3.15
C SER A 208 6.65 10.56 3.15
N GLY A 209 7.83 11.13 3.36
CA GLY A 209 9.04 10.36 3.67
C GLY A 209 8.78 9.46 4.87
N THR A 210 8.87 8.15 4.65
CA THR A 210 8.51 7.13 5.63
C THR A 210 9.73 6.28 5.96
N ALA A 211 10.24 6.42 7.18
CA ALA A 211 11.41 5.71 7.69
C ALA A 211 11.05 4.78 8.86
N SER A 212 12.07 4.13 9.42
CA SER A 212 11.98 3.22 10.57
C SER A 212 11.71 3.99 11.88
N ILE A 213 10.47 4.44 12.06
CA ILE A 213 10.04 5.24 13.22
C ILE A 213 8.75 4.67 13.81
N LYS A 214 8.74 4.47 15.13
CA LYS A 214 7.54 4.16 15.93
C LYS A 214 7.36 5.21 17.04
N GLY A 215 6.14 5.73 17.17
CA GLY A 215 5.91 6.97 17.90
C GLY A 215 6.72 8.10 17.27
N GLU A 216 7.75 8.56 17.97
CA GLU A 216 8.75 9.50 17.46
C GLU A 216 10.17 8.91 17.42
N HIS A 217 10.35 7.66 17.86
CA HIS A 217 11.67 7.02 18.02
C HIS A 217 12.10 6.27 16.76
N SER A 218 13.36 6.48 16.37
CA SER A 218 14.03 5.67 15.36
C SER A 218 14.22 4.25 15.90
N LEU A 219 13.92 3.24 15.08
CA LEU A 219 14.11 1.83 15.42
C LEU A 219 15.18 1.20 14.55
N HIS A 220 15.82 0.14 15.07
CA HIS A 220 16.76 -0.71 14.32
C HIS A 220 18.01 0.05 13.82
N GLU A 221 18.60 0.88 14.68
CA GLU A 221 19.86 1.58 14.36
C GLU A 221 20.94 0.58 13.91
N GLY A 222 21.59 0.90 12.78
CA GLY A 222 22.63 0.08 12.19
C GLY A 222 22.15 -1.14 11.39
N ASP A 223 20.85 -1.41 11.30
CA ASP A 223 20.31 -2.55 10.56
C ASP A 223 19.33 -2.12 9.44
N VAL A 224 19.84 -1.99 8.22
CA VAL A 224 19.04 -1.57 7.05
C VAL A 224 17.90 -2.55 6.75
N HIS A 225 18.07 -3.84 7.03
CA HIS A 225 17.06 -4.85 6.79
C HIS A 225 15.85 -4.57 7.69
N ASP A 226 16.07 -4.47 9.00
CA ASP A 226 14.97 -4.25 9.93
C ASP A 226 14.37 -2.83 9.79
N GLN A 227 15.19 -1.82 9.44
CA GLN A 227 14.67 -0.49 9.12
C GLN A 227 13.77 -0.48 7.88
N LEU A 228 14.12 -1.24 6.83
CA LEU A 228 13.27 -1.38 5.66
C LEU A 228 11.93 -2.01 6.03
N TYR A 229 11.95 -3.09 6.81
CA TYR A 229 10.73 -3.77 7.25
C TYR A 229 9.82 -2.87 8.07
N GLU A 230 10.38 -2.08 8.99
CA GLU A 230 9.60 -1.10 9.77
C GLU A 230 9.05 0.02 8.88
N SER A 231 9.83 0.51 7.91
CA SER A 231 9.38 1.53 6.95
C SER A 231 8.23 1.03 6.07
N ILE A 232 8.31 -0.21 5.58
CA ILE A 232 7.23 -0.87 4.85
C ILE A 232 6.00 -1.12 5.75
N HIS A 233 6.22 -1.47 7.02
CA HIS A 233 5.13 -1.60 7.99
C HIS A 233 4.39 -0.27 8.18
N ASN A 234 5.12 0.83 8.34
CA ASN A 234 4.55 2.18 8.45
C ASN A 234 3.72 2.57 7.22
N LEU A 235 4.23 2.33 6.02
CA LEU A 235 3.48 2.52 4.77
C LEU A 235 2.18 1.71 4.73
N ARG A 236 2.23 0.45 5.18
CA ARG A 236 1.06 -0.42 5.26
C ARG A 236 0.00 0.09 6.24
N ILE A 237 0.42 0.57 7.42
CA ILE A 237 -0.50 1.14 8.41
C ILE A 237 -1.13 2.43 7.87
N LEU A 238 -0.33 3.31 7.24
CA LEU A 238 -0.79 4.56 6.65
C LEU A 238 -1.96 4.34 5.68
N GLY A 239 -1.82 3.41 4.74
CA GLY A 239 -2.86 3.06 3.76
C GLY A 239 -3.98 2.16 4.30
N SER A 240 -3.85 1.60 5.50
CA SER A 240 -4.82 0.63 6.02
C SER A 240 -6.20 1.25 6.24
N GLN A 241 -7.25 0.51 5.91
CA GLN A 241 -8.62 0.96 6.14
C GLN A 241 -8.88 1.34 7.61
N PHE A 242 -8.26 0.63 8.56
CA PHE A 242 -8.35 0.94 9.98
C PHE A 242 -7.83 2.35 10.27
N ASN A 243 -6.66 2.70 9.74
CA ASN A 243 -6.10 4.04 9.86
C ASN A 243 -6.96 5.09 9.16
N LEU A 244 -7.57 4.75 8.02
CA LEU A 244 -8.34 5.71 7.22
C LEU A 244 -9.77 5.97 7.73
N LYS A 245 -10.40 5.01 8.43
CA LYS A 245 -11.76 5.14 8.96
C LYS A 245 -11.91 6.33 9.94
N GLN A 246 -10.88 6.67 10.70
CA GLN A 246 -10.90 7.84 11.60
C GLN A 246 -11.05 9.18 10.85
N TYR A 247 -10.77 9.17 9.55
CA TYR A 247 -10.92 10.32 8.64
C TYR A 247 -12.18 10.23 7.77
N ASN A 248 -13.15 9.39 8.15
CA ASN A 248 -14.36 9.11 7.38
C ASN A 248 -14.08 8.52 5.98
N ILE A 249 -12.94 7.85 5.81
CA ILE A 249 -12.58 7.14 4.59
C ILE A 249 -12.84 5.64 4.80
N HIS A 250 -13.82 5.09 4.08
CA HIS A 250 -14.31 3.72 4.29
C HIS A 250 -13.64 2.65 3.41
N TYR A 251 -12.54 3.00 2.75
CA TYR A 251 -11.73 2.09 1.93
C TYR A 251 -10.27 2.11 2.40
N GLY A 252 -9.43 1.25 1.81
CA GLY A 252 -8.00 1.19 2.10
C GLY A 252 -7.14 1.03 0.85
N PHE A 253 -5.85 1.23 1.03
CA PHE A 253 -4.78 0.98 0.08
C PHE A 253 -3.85 -0.09 0.67
N ALA A 254 -3.48 -1.10 -0.12
CA ALA A 254 -2.44 -2.05 0.27
C ALA A 254 -1.11 -1.70 -0.42
N LEU A 255 -0.04 -2.41 -0.06
CA LEU A 255 1.26 -2.21 -0.70
C LEU A 255 1.22 -2.57 -2.19
N GLU A 256 0.38 -3.52 -2.58
CA GLU A 256 0.14 -3.87 -3.98
C GLU A 256 -0.59 -2.76 -4.78
N ASP A 257 -1.15 -1.75 -4.10
CA ASP A 257 -1.74 -0.54 -4.71
C ASP A 257 -0.70 0.56 -4.95
N ILE A 258 0.54 0.37 -4.51
CA ILE A 258 1.64 1.30 -4.79
C ILE A 258 2.01 1.16 -6.26
N VAL A 259 1.82 2.23 -7.02
CA VAL A 259 2.20 2.29 -8.44
C VAL A 259 3.59 2.89 -8.63
N HIS A 260 4.05 3.68 -7.66
CA HIS A 260 5.42 4.18 -7.63
C HIS A 260 5.98 4.21 -6.21
N MET A 261 7.23 3.78 -6.07
CA MET A 261 8.01 3.89 -4.84
C MET A 261 9.35 4.54 -5.11
N ARG A 262 9.69 5.58 -4.35
CA ARG A 262 11.06 6.10 -4.27
C ARG A 262 11.71 5.64 -2.99
N VAL A 263 12.91 5.08 -3.12
CA VAL A 263 13.73 4.58 -2.03
C VAL A 263 14.96 5.47 -1.91
N TYR A 264 15.02 6.26 -0.85
CA TYR A 264 16.26 6.92 -0.47
C TYR A 264 17.07 6.01 0.43
N TYR A 265 18.36 5.87 0.13
CA TYR A 265 19.27 5.04 0.92
C TYR A 265 20.55 5.80 1.26
N LYS A 266 21.04 5.61 2.47
CA LYS A 266 22.17 6.38 3.01
C LYS A 266 23.51 5.90 2.49
N HIS A 267 23.72 4.59 2.45
CA HIS A 267 25.03 4.00 2.14
C HIS A 267 24.99 3.16 0.87
N GLU A 268 26.00 3.32 0.01
CA GLU A 268 26.06 2.61 -1.29
C GLU A 268 26.12 1.09 -1.14
N HIS A 269 26.69 0.58 -0.03
CA HIS A 269 26.76 -0.86 0.21
C HIS A 269 25.38 -1.51 0.44
N ASP A 270 24.35 -0.74 0.83
CA ASP A 270 23.00 -1.24 1.04
C ASP A 270 22.20 -1.36 -0.27
N ARG A 271 22.66 -0.70 -1.33
CA ARG A 271 21.92 -0.57 -2.59
C ARG A 271 21.54 -1.91 -3.20
N ALA A 272 22.48 -2.85 -3.31
CA ALA A 272 22.24 -4.15 -3.92
C ALA A 272 21.22 -5.00 -3.13
N PHE A 273 21.18 -4.84 -1.81
CA PHE A 273 20.14 -5.44 -0.98
C PHE A 273 18.78 -4.79 -1.26
N LEU A 274 18.70 -3.46 -1.24
CA LEU A 274 17.45 -2.73 -1.44
C LEU A 274 16.85 -2.96 -2.84
N GLU A 275 17.66 -2.93 -3.90
CA GLU A 275 17.24 -3.20 -5.28
C GLU A 275 16.68 -4.63 -5.44
N ARG A 276 17.27 -5.62 -4.76
CA ARG A 276 16.78 -7.00 -4.76
C ARG A 276 15.51 -7.18 -3.92
N PHE A 277 15.42 -6.49 -2.78
CA PHE A 277 14.46 -6.83 -1.73
C PHE A 277 13.18 -5.97 -1.77
N VAL A 278 13.27 -4.67 -2.06
CA VAL A 278 12.11 -3.76 -2.10
C VAL A 278 11.02 -4.20 -3.08
N PRO A 279 11.32 -4.61 -4.33
CA PRO A 279 10.28 -5.02 -5.29
C PRO A 279 9.44 -6.20 -4.79
N ARG A 280 9.98 -7.04 -3.90
CA ARG A 280 9.30 -8.22 -3.36
C ARG A 280 8.11 -7.85 -2.45
N PHE A 281 7.98 -6.59 -2.01
CA PHE A 281 6.82 -6.12 -1.26
C PHE A 281 5.68 -5.58 -2.13
N LEU A 282 5.92 -5.40 -3.43
CA LEU A 282 5.10 -4.57 -4.30
C LEU A 282 4.47 -5.40 -5.43
N SER A 283 3.53 -4.80 -6.15
CA SER A 283 3.06 -5.33 -7.43
C SER A 283 4.22 -5.33 -8.44
N PRO A 284 4.34 -6.35 -9.32
CA PRO A 284 5.34 -6.34 -10.39
C PRO A 284 5.23 -5.15 -11.36
N ALA A 285 4.07 -4.48 -11.40
CA ALA A 285 3.85 -3.28 -12.20
C ALA A 285 4.28 -1.98 -11.49
N CYS A 286 4.66 -2.04 -10.21
CA CYS A 286 5.13 -0.88 -9.47
C CYS A 286 6.49 -0.43 -10.01
N VAL A 287 6.65 0.86 -10.28
CA VAL A 287 7.96 1.39 -10.62
C VAL A 287 8.70 1.81 -9.36
N VAL A 288 9.94 1.36 -9.22
CA VAL A 288 10.78 1.64 -8.05
C VAL A 288 12.01 2.43 -8.48
N SER A 289 12.24 3.59 -7.85
CA SER A 289 13.44 4.41 -8.05
C SER A 289 14.32 4.40 -6.80
N PHE A 290 15.62 4.27 -7.00
CA PHE A 290 16.62 4.25 -5.93
C PHE A 290 17.51 5.49 -6.03
N VAL A 291 17.59 6.26 -4.93
CA VAL A 291 18.35 7.51 -4.86
C VAL A 291 19.23 7.50 -3.62
N GLN A 292 20.54 7.62 -3.80
CA GLN A 292 21.44 7.77 -2.66
C GLN A 292 21.26 9.17 -2.05
N ALA A 293 20.95 9.25 -0.76
CA ALA A 293 20.77 10.51 -0.06
C ALA A 293 20.98 10.34 1.46
N ALA A 294 21.45 11.39 2.13
CA ALA A 294 21.43 11.41 3.59
C ALA A 294 19.99 11.56 4.10
N ILE A 295 19.65 10.90 5.20
CA ILE A 295 18.29 10.90 5.77
C ILE A 295 18.27 11.86 6.97
N CYS A 296 17.09 12.40 7.29
CA CYS A 296 16.92 13.48 8.26
C CYS A 296 17.45 13.21 9.69
N ARG A 297 17.73 11.95 10.04
CA ARG A 297 18.39 11.53 11.28
C ARG A 297 19.60 10.66 10.98
N GLU A 298 20.62 10.76 11.81
CA GLU A 298 21.90 10.09 11.57
C GLU A 298 21.77 8.57 11.58
N GLU A 299 20.94 8.02 12.47
CA GLU A 299 20.74 6.59 12.65
C GLU A 299 19.84 5.92 11.58
N LEU A 300 19.13 6.71 10.75
CA LEU A 300 18.24 6.21 9.72
C LEU A 300 18.98 5.94 8.42
N LEU A 301 18.76 4.76 7.84
CA LEU A 301 19.50 4.22 6.69
C LEU A 301 18.67 4.17 5.41
N VAL A 302 17.34 4.10 5.53
CA VAL A 302 16.40 4.07 4.41
C VAL A 302 15.16 4.93 4.69
N GLU A 303 14.67 5.63 3.66
CA GLU A 303 13.40 6.37 3.68
C GLU A 303 12.61 6.07 2.39
N LEU A 304 11.31 5.85 2.52
CA LEU A 304 10.42 5.48 1.43
C LEU A 304 9.39 6.58 1.14
N GLU A 305 9.15 6.87 -0.13
CA GLU A 305 7.98 7.61 -0.60
C GLU A 305 7.15 6.74 -1.52
N ALA A 306 5.83 6.80 -1.41
CA ALA A 306 4.92 5.97 -2.19
C ALA A 306 3.74 6.78 -2.74
N LEU A 307 3.37 6.47 -3.98
CA LEU A 307 2.10 6.82 -4.58
C LEU A 307 1.23 5.57 -4.69
N TYR A 308 0.07 5.61 -4.06
CA TYR A 308 -0.94 4.57 -4.16
C TYR A 308 -2.07 5.00 -5.08
N VAL A 309 -2.59 4.05 -5.85
CA VAL A 309 -3.85 4.20 -6.60
C VAL A 309 -4.83 3.18 -6.07
N LYS A 310 -6.04 3.61 -5.71
CA LYS A 310 -7.04 2.71 -5.15
C LYS A 310 -7.33 1.57 -6.13
N LYS A 311 -7.26 0.33 -5.65
CA LYS A 311 -7.46 -0.85 -6.49
C LYS A 311 -8.76 -0.77 -7.30
N GLY A 312 -8.61 -0.98 -8.60
CA GLY A 312 -9.72 -1.07 -9.54
C GLY A 312 -10.19 0.27 -10.08
N GLU A 313 -9.39 1.33 -9.97
CA GLU A 313 -9.65 2.65 -10.55
C GLU A 313 -8.57 3.03 -11.57
N THR A 314 -8.98 3.61 -12.69
CA THR A 314 -8.12 4.08 -13.81
C THR A 314 -8.46 5.54 -14.13
N GLU A 315 -7.52 6.31 -14.71
CA GLU A 315 -7.74 7.73 -15.08
C GLU A 315 -8.93 7.90 -16.04
N GLN A 316 -9.21 6.89 -16.87
CA GLN A 316 -10.30 6.92 -17.86
C GLN A 316 -11.60 6.22 -17.40
N GLY A 317 -11.67 5.77 -16.14
CA GLY A 317 -12.85 5.08 -15.58
C GLY A 317 -13.23 3.72 -16.21
N VAL A 318 -12.72 3.39 -17.39
CA VAL A 318 -13.02 2.15 -18.13
C VAL A 318 -11.76 1.68 -18.86
N THR A 319 -10.97 0.88 -18.19
CA THR A 319 -10.11 -0.12 -18.84
C THR A 319 -10.44 -1.46 -18.19
N PRO A 320 -10.56 -2.58 -18.93
CA PRO A 320 -10.72 -3.87 -18.29
C PRO A 320 -9.60 -4.07 -17.25
N LYS A 321 -10.00 -4.29 -15.99
CA LYS A 321 -9.10 -4.52 -14.85
C LYS A 321 -8.23 -5.74 -15.04
N TYR A 322 -8.78 -6.74 -15.75
CA TYR A 322 -8.12 -7.97 -16.11
C TYR A 322 -7.98 -8.03 -17.62
N VAL A 323 -6.78 -8.33 -18.08
CA VAL A 323 -6.42 -8.41 -19.49
C VAL A 323 -5.76 -9.75 -19.77
N LEU A 324 -5.77 -10.13 -21.05
CA LEU A 324 -5.00 -11.27 -21.53
C LEU A 324 -3.54 -10.86 -21.75
N GLU A 325 -2.61 -11.69 -21.30
CA GLU A 325 -1.20 -11.66 -21.65
C GLU A 325 -0.88 -12.94 -22.41
N GLY A 326 -0.89 -12.88 -23.74
CA GLY A 326 -1.01 -14.07 -24.57
C GLY A 326 -2.38 -14.71 -24.38
N ASP A 327 -2.41 -15.99 -24.03
CA ASP A 327 -3.65 -16.75 -23.79
C ASP A 327 -4.07 -16.79 -22.31
N LEU A 328 -3.29 -16.18 -21.41
CA LEU A 328 -3.50 -16.25 -19.97
C LEU A 328 -4.09 -14.94 -19.43
N ILE A 329 -5.04 -15.04 -18.50
CA ILE A 329 -5.59 -13.88 -17.80
C ILE A 329 -4.60 -13.45 -16.72
N ARG A 330 -4.05 -12.23 -16.82
CA ARG A 330 -3.18 -11.68 -15.78
C ARG A 330 -3.98 -11.33 -14.54
N THR A 331 -3.57 -11.86 -13.39
CA THR A 331 -4.24 -11.63 -12.10
C THR A 331 -3.21 -11.22 -11.04
N GLU A 332 -3.59 -10.41 -10.06
CA GLU A 332 -2.66 -10.01 -8.99
C GLU A 332 -2.36 -11.19 -8.06
N SER A 333 -3.38 -11.98 -7.77
CA SER A 333 -3.18 -13.17 -6.96
C SER A 333 -4.25 -14.22 -7.18
N PHE A 334 -3.87 -15.45 -6.90
CA PHE A 334 -4.73 -16.62 -6.86
C PHE A 334 -4.51 -17.32 -5.51
N GLU A 335 -5.55 -17.87 -4.90
CA GLU A 335 -5.43 -18.53 -3.61
C GLU A 335 -6.07 -19.90 -3.55
N VAL A 336 -5.52 -20.74 -2.69
CA VAL A 336 -6.04 -22.06 -2.34
C VAL A 336 -6.19 -22.18 -0.85
N HIS A 337 -7.21 -22.93 -0.42
CA HIS A 337 -7.43 -23.23 0.98
C HIS A 337 -6.98 -24.67 1.28
N VAL A 338 -5.74 -24.82 1.76
CA VAL A 338 -5.14 -26.15 2.00
C VAL A 338 -5.71 -26.81 3.24
N ALA A 339 -6.22 -26.03 4.18
CA ALA A 339 -6.97 -26.51 5.33
C ALA A 339 -8.24 -25.67 5.51
N GLU A 340 -9.39 -26.33 5.68
CA GLU A 340 -10.69 -25.64 5.81
C GLU A 340 -10.95 -25.11 7.24
N HIS A 341 -10.37 -25.77 8.24
CA HIS A 341 -10.54 -25.52 9.67
C HIS A 341 -9.34 -24.78 10.25
N CYS A 342 -9.52 -24.15 11.42
CA CYS A 342 -8.50 -23.39 12.13
C CYS A 342 -8.40 -23.87 13.59
N ASN A 343 -7.24 -23.70 14.21
CA ASN A 343 -7.04 -23.87 15.65
C ASN A 343 -7.57 -22.67 16.47
N LEU A 344 -8.04 -21.61 15.80
CA LEU A 344 -8.70 -20.46 16.41
C LEU A 344 -10.21 -20.45 16.10
N LYS A 345 -10.97 -19.75 16.93
CA LYS A 345 -12.43 -19.61 16.89
C LYS A 345 -12.84 -18.14 16.78
N CYS A 346 -12.20 -17.38 15.90
CA CYS A 346 -12.48 -15.95 15.79
C CYS A 346 -13.94 -15.70 15.38
N ARG A 347 -14.65 -14.79 16.07
CA ARG A 347 -16.09 -14.54 15.84
C ARG A 347 -16.38 -14.14 14.39
N ASP A 348 -15.71 -13.10 13.89
CA ASP A 348 -15.92 -12.56 12.54
C ASP A 348 -14.87 -13.11 11.55
N CYS A 349 -14.54 -14.41 11.64
CA CYS A 349 -13.61 -15.06 10.73
C CYS A 349 -14.10 -14.96 9.29
N CYS A 350 -13.31 -14.32 8.42
CA CYS A 350 -13.67 -14.18 7.01
C CYS A 350 -13.97 -15.54 6.38
N ASN A 351 -13.16 -16.56 6.64
CA ASN A 351 -13.24 -17.89 6.05
C ASN A 351 -14.26 -18.83 6.70
N ILE A 352 -15.05 -18.36 7.67
CA ILE A 352 -15.99 -19.17 8.48
C ILE A 352 -15.35 -20.44 9.09
N SER A 353 -14.02 -20.46 9.21
CA SER A 353 -13.23 -21.62 9.64
C SER A 353 -13.59 -22.20 11.00
N PRO A 354 -14.10 -21.43 11.99
CA PRO A 354 -14.61 -22.02 13.23
C PRO A 354 -15.79 -22.97 13.04
N PHE A 355 -16.51 -22.85 11.91
CA PHE A 355 -17.71 -23.63 11.59
C PHE A 355 -17.44 -24.70 10.51
N ASN A 356 -16.29 -24.63 9.83
CA ASN A 356 -15.93 -25.60 8.81
C ASN A 356 -15.49 -26.93 9.44
N ALA A 357 -15.87 -28.04 8.79
CA ALA A 357 -15.39 -29.36 9.14
C ALA A 357 -13.87 -29.48 8.90
N LYS A 358 -13.23 -30.42 9.60
CA LYS A 358 -11.84 -30.78 9.36
C LYS A 358 -11.70 -31.38 7.96
N LYS A 359 -11.15 -30.61 7.04
CA LYS A 359 -10.80 -31.03 5.68
C LYS A 359 -9.44 -30.44 5.28
N PHE A 360 -8.71 -31.24 4.53
CA PHE A 360 -7.36 -30.99 4.02
C PHE A 360 -7.35 -31.21 2.50
N MET A 361 -6.61 -30.37 1.78
CA MET A 361 -6.43 -30.49 0.34
C MET A 361 -5.46 -31.63 0.02
N SER A 362 -5.82 -32.50 -0.92
CA SER A 362 -4.93 -33.55 -1.40
C SER A 362 -3.85 -33.02 -2.36
N ILE A 363 -2.78 -33.80 -2.52
CA ILE A 363 -1.71 -33.52 -3.48
C ILE A 363 -2.25 -33.53 -4.93
N GLU A 364 -3.19 -34.43 -5.24
CA GLU A 364 -3.84 -34.49 -6.54
C GLU A 364 -4.64 -33.22 -6.85
N GLU A 365 -5.43 -32.73 -5.88
CA GLU A 365 -6.19 -31.49 -6.02
C GLU A 365 -5.29 -30.29 -6.32
N ILE A 366 -4.20 -30.10 -5.56
CA ILE A 366 -3.30 -28.97 -5.81
C ILE A 366 -2.58 -29.09 -7.16
N THR A 367 -2.24 -30.32 -7.58
CA THR A 367 -1.60 -30.57 -8.87
C THR A 367 -2.52 -30.15 -10.01
N ASN A 368 -3.79 -30.55 -9.93
CA ASN A 368 -4.82 -30.16 -10.90
C ASN A 368 -5.06 -28.65 -10.91
N ILE A 369 -5.09 -28.01 -9.73
CA ILE A 369 -5.23 -26.55 -9.63
C ILE A 369 -4.02 -25.84 -10.25
N CYS A 370 -2.79 -26.31 -10.02
CA CYS A 370 -1.60 -25.72 -10.64
C CYS A 370 -1.64 -25.85 -12.17
N ALA A 371 -2.08 -27.00 -12.70
CA ALA A 371 -2.28 -27.17 -14.13
C ALA A 371 -3.35 -26.22 -14.70
N PHE A 372 -4.48 -26.08 -14.01
CA PHE A 372 -5.54 -25.13 -14.35
C PHE A 372 -5.03 -23.69 -14.38
N VAL A 373 -4.31 -23.26 -13.33
CA VAL A 373 -3.73 -21.91 -13.25
C VAL A 373 -2.81 -21.68 -14.45
N LYS A 374 -1.88 -22.58 -14.73
CA LYS A 374 -0.96 -22.45 -15.88
C LYS A 374 -1.64 -22.41 -17.24
N THR A 375 -2.85 -22.94 -17.34
CA THR A 375 -3.60 -23.03 -18.60
C THR A 375 -4.43 -21.76 -18.84
N HIS A 376 -4.90 -21.09 -17.80
CA HIS A 376 -5.88 -20.01 -17.94
C HIS A 376 -5.49 -18.68 -17.28
N LEU A 377 -4.61 -18.72 -16.28
CA LEU A 377 -4.30 -17.59 -15.42
C LEU A 377 -2.79 -17.34 -15.38
N ARG A 378 -2.43 -16.11 -15.05
CA ARG A 378 -1.06 -15.71 -14.70
C ARG A 378 -1.10 -14.85 -13.45
N PRO A 379 -1.17 -15.45 -12.25
CA PRO A 379 -1.16 -14.72 -11.00
C PRO A 379 0.25 -14.20 -10.69
N ASP A 380 0.34 -12.94 -10.21
CA ASP A 380 1.60 -12.41 -9.67
C ASP A 380 1.96 -13.14 -8.35
N VAL A 381 0.95 -13.56 -7.56
CA VAL A 381 1.13 -14.28 -6.29
C VAL A 381 0.21 -15.50 -6.18
N PHE A 382 0.77 -16.68 -5.90
CA PHE A 382 0.02 -17.87 -5.49
C PHE A 382 -0.04 -17.92 -3.95
N LYS A 383 -1.24 -17.81 -3.40
CA LYS A 383 -1.48 -17.75 -1.96
C LYS A 383 -1.95 -19.10 -1.41
N VAL A 384 -1.24 -19.59 -0.41
CA VAL A 384 -1.62 -20.74 0.40
C VAL A 384 -2.26 -20.22 1.68
N ALA A 385 -3.58 -20.38 1.77
CA ALA A 385 -4.42 -19.84 2.85
C ALA A 385 -5.44 -20.91 3.31
N GLY A 386 -6.55 -20.46 3.91
CA GLY A 386 -7.59 -21.32 4.48
C GLY A 386 -7.88 -20.96 5.93
N GLY A 387 -8.23 -21.95 6.75
CA GLY A 387 -8.38 -21.78 8.19
C GLY A 387 -7.04 -21.60 8.90
N GLU A 388 -6.22 -22.65 8.94
CA GLU A 388 -4.80 -22.53 9.33
C GLU A 388 -3.96 -23.51 8.52
N PRO A 389 -3.18 -23.04 7.52
CA PRO A 389 -2.36 -23.90 6.67
C PRO A 389 -1.37 -24.79 7.43
N THR A 390 -0.80 -24.29 8.53
CA THR A 390 0.21 -25.03 9.32
C THR A 390 -0.35 -26.25 10.07
N LEU A 391 -1.67 -26.48 10.01
CA LEU A 391 -2.30 -27.74 10.46
C LEU A 391 -2.18 -28.86 9.42
N HIS A 392 -1.85 -28.56 8.17
CA HIS A 392 -1.81 -29.53 7.09
C HIS A 392 -0.66 -30.52 7.28
N PRO A 393 -0.91 -31.85 7.33
CA PRO A 393 0.15 -32.83 7.57
C PRO A 393 1.16 -32.93 6.43
N GLN A 394 0.75 -32.58 5.20
CA GLN A 394 1.60 -32.60 3.99
C GLN A 394 1.88 -31.18 3.45
N LEU A 395 1.96 -30.15 4.31
CA LEU A 395 2.15 -28.76 3.84
C LEU A 395 3.40 -28.60 2.96
N ASP A 396 4.52 -29.20 3.37
CA ASP A 396 5.79 -29.12 2.63
C ASP A 396 5.66 -29.69 1.21
N GLU A 397 4.97 -30.83 1.07
CA GLU A 397 4.74 -31.47 -0.23
C GLU A 397 3.83 -30.60 -1.13
N LEU A 398 2.78 -30.00 -0.57
CA LEU A 398 1.93 -29.06 -1.29
C LEU A 398 2.73 -27.85 -1.80
N LEU A 399 3.60 -27.28 -0.96
CA LEU A 399 4.43 -26.14 -1.33
C LEU A 399 5.46 -26.49 -2.42
N LEU A 400 6.06 -27.68 -2.33
CA LEU A 400 6.96 -28.20 -3.37
C LEU A 400 6.24 -28.35 -4.72
N VAL A 401 5.00 -28.86 -4.74
CA VAL A 401 4.19 -28.97 -5.96
C VAL A 401 3.91 -27.58 -6.54
N ILE A 402 3.48 -26.63 -5.71
CA ILE A 402 3.20 -25.25 -6.15
C ILE A 402 4.46 -24.62 -6.73
N LYS A 403 5.59 -24.65 -5.99
CA LYS A 403 6.84 -24.03 -6.40
C LYS A 403 7.40 -24.65 -7.69
N SER A 404 7.40 -25.98 -7.80
CA SER A 404 7.89 -26.69 -8.99
C SER A 404 6.97 -26.56 -10.21
N SER A 405 5.67 -26.32 -10.01
CA SER A 405 4.75 -26.10 -11.12
C SER A 405 5.07 -24.84 -11.92
N GLY A 406 5.63 -23.80 -11.26
CA GLY A 406 5.82 -22.48 -11.84
C GLY A 406 4.50 -21.74 -12.12
N ALA A 407 3.42 -22.07 -11.41
CA ALA A 407 2.10 -21.47 -11.60
C ALA A 407 2.05 -19.96 -11.24
N ALA A 408 2.98 -19.48 -10.43
CA ALA A 408 3.20 -18.06 -10.14
C ALA A 408 4.67 -17.81 -9.81
N PRO A 409 5.18 -16.57 -9.97
CA PRO A 409 6.54 -16.24 -9.59
C PRO A 409 6.73 -16.17 -8.06
N VAL A 410 5.65 -15.94 -7.30
CA VAL A 410 5.69 -15.76 -5.84
C VAL A 410 4.73 -16.72 -5.16
N VAL A 411 5.21 -17.47 -4.17
CA VAL A 411 4.41 -18.30 -3.26
C VAL A 411 4.31 -17.61 -1.90
N ARG A 412 3.08 -17.31 -1.46
CA ARG A 412 2.79 -16.64 -0.19
C ARG A 412 1.97 -17.55 0.72
N VAL A 413 2.44 -17.80 1.94
CA VAL A 413 1.64 -18.46 2.98
C VAL A 413 0.98 -17.43 3.88
N VAL A 414 -0.29 -17.65 4.24
CA VAL A 414 -1.03 -16.84 5.23
C VAL A 414 -1.34 -17.71 6.45
N SER A 415 -0.91 -17.28 7.64
CA SER A 415 -1.05 -18.04 8.89
C SER A 415 -1.42 -17.14 10.06
N ASN A 416 -2.00 -17.70 11.12
CA ASN A 416 -2.12 -17.04 12.43
C ASN A 416 -0.79 -17.06 13.23
N GLY A 417 0.19 -17.82 12.77
CA GLY A 417 1.56 -17.82 13.27
C GLY A 417 1.83 -18.73 14.48
N LEU A 418 0.80 -19.27 15.14
CA LEU A 418 0.96 -19.99 16.41
C LEU A 418 1.73 -21.31 16.30
N LEU A 419 1.76 -21.92 15.11
CA LEU A 419 2.40 -23.22 14.87
C LEU A 419 3.65 -23.12 13.98
N LEU A 420 4.13 -21.91 13.69
CA LEU A 420 5.29 -21.72 12.80
C LEU A 420 6.59 -22.36 13.31
N HIS A 421 6.72 -22.57 14.63
CA HIS A 421 7.85 -23.31 15.22
C HIS A 421 7.94 -24.77 14.76
N ARG A 422 6.89 -25.32 14.14
CA ARG A 422 6.85 -26.69 13.63
C ARG A 422 7.27 -26.79 12.17
N MET A 423 7.40 -25.65 11.48
CA MET A 423 7.69 -25.64 10.05
C MET A 423 9.13 -26.05 9.81
N SER A 424 9.32 -26.96 8.86
CA SER A 424 10.62 -27.49 8.47
C SER A 424 11.41 -26.46 7.65
N ASN A 425 12.68 -26.74 7.35
CA ASN A 425 13.42 -25.92 6.38
C ASN A 425 12.80 -26.01 4.97
N VAL A 426 12.19 -27.16 4.62
CA VAL A 426 11.50 -27.32 3.32
C VAL A 426 10.37 -26.30 3.18
N PHE A 427 9.62 -26.01 4.24
CA PHE A 427 8.63 -24.93 4.24
C PHE A 427 9.27 -23.58 3.86
N TRP A 428 10.35 -23.20 4.54
CA TRP A 428 10.99 -21.90 4.34
C TRP A 428 11.67 -21.76 2.98
N GLU A 429 12.25 -22.84 2.46
CA GLU A 429 12.88 -22.90 1.12
C GLU A 429 11.86 -22.76 -0.03
N ASN A 430 10.58 -23.09 0.23
CA ASN A 430 9.54 -23.15 -0.82
C ASN A 430 8.51 -22.02 -0.74
N ILE A 431 8.73 -21.01 0.12
CA ILE A 431 7.91 -19.80 0.16
C ILE A 431 8.75 -18.57 -0.11
N ASP A 432 8.15 -17.60 -0.78
CA ASP A 432 8.78 -16.31 -1.03
C ASP A 432 8.32 -15.26 -0.02
N GLN A 433 7.10 -15.45 0.53
CA GLN A 433 6.46 -14.53 1.45
C GLN A 433 5.66 -15.25 2.53
N LEU A 434 5.67 -14.70 3.73
CA LEU A 434 4.86 -15.17 4.86
C LEU A 434 4.04 -14.01 5.42
N THR A 435 2.71 -14.12 5.39
CA THR A 435 1.81 -13.19 6.06
C THR A 435 1.27 -13.78 7.34
N ILE A 436 1.55 -13.13 8.47
CA ILE A 436 1.05 -13.50 9.79
C ILE A 436 -0.08 -12.56 10.18
N SER A 437 -1.27 -13.09 10.40
CA SER A 437 -2.36 -12.37 11.05
C SER A 437 -2.24 -12.53 12.56
N HIS A 438 -1.51 -11.62 13.20
CA HIS A 438 -1.23 -11.62 14.63
C HIS A 438 -2.42 -11.04 15.40
N TYR A 439 -3.35 -11.91 15.78
CA TYR A 439 -4.59 -11.56 16.46
C TYR A 439 -4.38 -11.17 17.93
N ILE A 440 -4.95 -10.05 18.39
CA ILE A 440 -4.84 -9.64 19.80
C ILE A 440 -5.50 -10.62 20.77
N SER A 441 -6.53 -11.35 20.31
CA SER A 441 -7.24 -12.33 21.13
C SER A 441 -6.49 -13.67 21.29
N ALA A 442 -5.43 -13.88 20.49
CA ALA A 442 -4.57 -15.05 20.56
C ALA A 442 -3.16 -14.70 20.06
N PRO A 443 -2.42 -13.84 20.79
CA PRO A 443 -1.15 -13.30 20.31
C PRO A 443 -0.05 -14.37 20.29
N MET A 444 0.89 -14.23 19.36
CA MET A 444 2.10 -15.04 19.37
C MET A 444 2.95 -14.66 20.58
N LYS A 445 3.64 -15.64 21.16
CA LYS A 445 4.65 -15.38 22.18
C LYS A 445 5.83 -14.62 21.54
N ALA A 446 6.41 -13.67 22.26
CA ALA A 446 7.50 -12.83 21.76
C ALA A 446 8.71 -13.64 21.27
N ASN A 447 9.08 -14.72 21.98
CA ASN A 447 10.17 -15.60 21.57
C ASN A 447 9.89 -16.33 20.26
N LEU A 448 8.65 -16.78 20.04
CA LEU A 448 8.23 -17.39 18.78
C LEU A 448 8.26 -16.38 17.64
N LEU A 449 7.77 -15.15 17.89
CA LEU A 449 7.81 -14.09 16.89
C LEU A 449 9.25 -13.77 16.47
N GLN A 450 10.18 -13.71 17.42
CA GLN A 450 11.59 -13.50 17.11
C GLN A 450 12.18 -14.65 16.30
N GLN A 451 11.94 -15.92 16.69
CA GLN A 451 12.40 -17.08 15.92
C GLN A 451 11.89 -17.06 14.47
N VAL A 452 10.64 -16.63 14.26
CA VAL A 452 10.05 -16.49 12.93
C VAL A 452 10.71 -15.36 12.13
N LYS A 453 11.04 -14.23 12.77
CA LYS A 453 11.81 -13.15 12.13
C LYS A 453 13.21 -13.61 11.73
N ASP A 454 13.90 -14.32 12.62
CA ASP A 454 15.24 -14.85 12.36
C ASP A 454 15.21 -15.84 11.19
N LYS A 455 14.23 -16.74 11.15
CA LYS A 455 14.02 -17.67 10.02
C LYS A 455 13.67 -16.93 8.73
N ALA A 456 12.76 -15.95 8.78
CA ALA A 456 12.43 -15.18 7.59
C ALA A 456 13.66 -14.45 7.02
N ARG A 457 14.54 -13.93 7.87
CA ARG A 457 15.80 -13.32 7.45
C ARG A 457 16.79 -14.36 6.88
N GLU A 458 16.94 -15.52 7.53
CA GLU A 458 17.81 -16.62 7.09
C GLU A 458 17.46 -17.11 5.69
N TYR A 459 16.17 -17.29 5.38
CA TYR A 459 15.69 -17.79 4.08
C TYR A 459 15.30 -16.66 3.11
N GLU A 460 15.60 -15.40 3.44
CA GLU A 460 15.17 -14.22 2.70
C GLU A 460 13.66 -14.22 2.36
N VAL A 461 12.80 -14.68 3.27
CA VAL A 461 11.34 -14.66 3.12
C VAL A 461 10.79 -13.29 3.51
N VAL A 462 9.98 -12.70 2.62
CA VAL A 462 9.30 -11.44 2.93
C VAL A 462 8.25 -11.67 4.00
N LEU A 463 8.53 -11.20 5.21
CA LEU A 463 7.66 -11.34 6.37
C LEU A 463 6.72 -10.13 6.50
N ASN A 464 5.42 -10.42 6.51
CA ASN A 464 4.38 -9.44 6.72
C ASN A 464 3.61 -9.79 8.00
N ILE A 465 3.78 -9.01 9.05
CA ILE A 465 3.02 -9.17 10.30
C ILE A 465 1.91 -8.12 10.33
N LYS A 466 0.66 -8.59 10.38
CA LYS A 466 -0.54 -7.77 10.56
C LYS A 466 -0.98 -7.90 12.01
N TYR A 467 -0.84 -6.85 12.80
CA TYR A 467 -1.41 -6.80 14.14
C TYR A 467 -2.90 -6.50 14.03
N VAL A 468 -3.73 -7.48 14.36
CA VAL A 468 -5.17 -7.39 14.12
C VAL A 468 -5.92 -7.23 15.43
N GLU A 469 -6.27 -5.98 15.71
CA GLU A 469 -7.08 -5.56 16.87
C GLU A 469 -8.58 -5.66 16.60
N GLN A 470 -8.98 -5.41 15.36
CA GLN A 470 -10.37 -5.37 14.94
C GLN A 470 -10.58 -6.09 13.61
N PHE A 471 -11.77 -6.63 13.44
CA PHE A 471 -12.28 -7.20 12.20
C PHE A 471 -13.36 -6.31 11.61
N ASN A 472 -13.47 -6.30 10.28
CA ASN A 472 -14.70 -5.84 9.66
C ASN A 472 -15.79 -6.89 9.94
N GLU A 473 -16.98 -6.42 10.29
CA GLU A 473 -18.19 -7.21 10.14
C GLU A 473 -18.39 -7.52 8.65
N ILE A 474 -18.37 -8.80 8.30
CA ILE A 474 -18.43 -9.22 6.89
C ILE A 474 -19.83 -9.70 6.52
N PHE A 475 -20.43 -10.55 7.32
CA PHE A 475 -21.69 -11.20 6.98
C PHE A 475 -22.87 -10.51 7.67
N VAL A 476 -23.98 -10.41 6.95
CA VAL A 476 -25.28 -10.00 7.49
C VAL A 476 -26.19 -11.21 7.66
N GLU A 477 -27.14 -11.10 8.57
CA GLU A 477 -28.09 -12.18 8.86
C GLU A 477 -29.21 -12.28 7.81
N ASP A 478 -29.66 -11.14 7.31
CA ASP A 478 -30.67 -11.02 6.26
C ASP A 478 -30.10 -10.33 5.02
N ALA A 479 -30.65 -10.66 3.86
CA ALA A 479 -30.23 -10.08 2.58
C ALA A 479 -30.43 -8.55 2.59
N ILE A 480 -29.43 -7.83 2.08
CA ILE A 480 -29.51 -6.40 1.85
C ILE A 480 -30.44 -6.16 0.65
N THR A 481 -31.61 -5.60 0.90
CA THR A 481 -32.63 -5.36 -0.13
C THR A 481 -32.36 -4.11 -0.96
N ASP A 482 -31.54 -3.18 -0.44
CA ASP A 482 -31.10 -1.99 -1.15
C ASP A 482 -30.01 -2.32 -2.17
N LYS A 483 -30.39 -2.34 -3.45
CA LYS A 483 -29.50 -2.67 -4.57
C LYS A 483 -28.41 -1.63 -4.79
N GLU A 484 -28.67 -0.35 -4.52
CA GLU A 484 -27.65 0.69 -4.63
C GLU A 484 -26.57 0.45 -3.58
N ARG A 485 -26.99 0.11 -2.35
CA ARG A 485 -26.06 -0.23 -1.29
C ARG A 485 -25.21 -1.46 -1.61
N VAL A 486 -25.79 -2.52 -2.18
CA VAL A 486 -25.03 -3.72 -2.62
C VAL A 486 -24.01 -3.34 -3.70
N GLN A 487 -24.39 -2.47 -4.65
CA GLN A 487 -23.48 -1.96 -5.67
C GLN A 487 -22.31 -1.18 -5.09
N GLU A 488 -22.55 -0.30 -4.11
CA GLU A 488 -21.48 0.43 -3.40
C GLU A 488 -20.51 -0.52 -2.70
N ILE A 489 -21.04 -1.50 -1.95
CA ILE A 489 -20.23 -2.51 -1.25
C ILE A 489 -19.38 -3.28 -2.28
N TYR A 490 -19.99 -3.70 -3.38
CA TYR A 490 -19.27 -4.37 -4.46
C TYR A 490 -18.17 -3.49 -5.01
N ASN A 491 -18.43 -2.21 -5.29
CA ASN A 491 -17.46 -1.28 -5.85
C ASN A 491 -16.22 -1.12 -4.97
N ASP A 492 -16.40 -0.97 -3.65
CA ASP A 492 -15.31 -0.76 -2.69
C ASP A 492 -14.57 -2.04 -2.29
N CYS A 493 -15.19 -3.22 -2.44
CA CYS A 493 -14.65 -4.50 -1.96
C CYS A 493 -13.36 -4.95 -2.67
N TRP A 494 -12.21 -4.80 -2.01
CA TRP A 494 -10.92 -5.22 -2.56
C TRP A 494 -10.77 -6.76 -2.64
N MET A 495 -11.53 -7.52 -1.86
CA MET A 495 -11.42 -9.00 -1.84
C MET A 495 -11.68 -9.60 -3.22
N ARG A 496 -12.60 -9.02 -4.00
CA ARG A 496 -12.90 -9.50 -5.36
C ARG A 496 -11.74 -9.39 -6.35
N HIS A 497 -10.69 -8.65 -5.97
CA HIS A 497 -9.48 -8.47 -6.77
C HIS A 497 -8.29 -9.27 -6.30
N ARG A 498 -8.34 -9.77 -5.06
CA ARG A 498 -7.20 -10.40 -4.38
C ARG A 498 -7.51 -11.79 -3.85
N CYS A 499 -8.75 -12.23 -3.83
CA CYS A 499 -9.17 -13.50 -3.23
C CYS A 499 -9.80 -14.41 -4.28
N LEU A 500 -9.16 -14.50 -5.45
CA LEU A 500 -9.55 -15.43 -6.51
C LEU A 500 -9.22 -16.85 -6.06
N ILE A 501 -10.17 -17.79 -6.14
CA ILE A 501 -10.01 -19.14 -5.58
C ILE A 501 -10.63 -20.19 -6.48
N VAL A 502 -10.04 -21.39 -6.50
CA VAL A 502 -10.74 -22.61 -6.92
C VAL A 502 -11.14 -23.40 -5.68
N ARG A 503 -12.43 -23.74 -5.59
CA ARG A 503 -12.98 -24.58 -4.53
C ARG A 503 -14.07 -25.48 -5.10
N ASN A 504 -14.03 -26.77 -4.76
CA ASN A 504 -15.00 -27.77 -5.21
C ASN A 504 -15.21 -27.81 -6.75
N GLY A 505 -14.14 -27.64 -7.52
CA GLY A 505 -14.21 -27.66 -8.99
C GLY A 505 -14.73 -26.38 -9.65
N THR A 506 -14.89 -25.30 -8.88
CA THR A 506 -15.40 -24.02 -9.37
C THR A 506 -14.44 -22.89 -9.05
N PHE A 507 -14.21 -22.01 -10.02
CA PHE A 507 -13.45 -20.77 -9.88
C PHE A 507 -14.36 -19.62 -9.43
N TYR A 508 -13.90 -18.85 -8.45
CA TYR A 508 -14.60 -17.69 -7.90
C TYR A 508 -13.68 -16.49 -7.88
N LYS A 509 -14.22 -15.29 -8.17
CA LYS A 509 -13.48 -14.03 -7.97
C LYS A 509 -13.44 -13.58 -6.51
N CYS A 510 -14.21 -14.23 -5.64
CA CYS A 510 -14.31 -13.89 -4.23
C CYS A 510 -14.41 -15.15 -3.38
N THR A 511 -13.53 -15.32 -2.40
CA THR A 511 -13.64 -16.41 -1.43
C THR A 511 -14.94 -16.41 -0.66
N ARG A 512 -15.62 -15.29 -0.44
CA ARG A 512 -16.89 -15.32 0.30
C ARG A 512 -18.00 -16.00 -0.50
N ALA A 513 -18.02 -15.79 -1.81
CA ALA A 513 -18.95 -16.48 -2.69
C ALA A 513 -18.73 -18.01 -2.66
N SER A 514 -17.47 -18.46 -2.58
CA SER A 514 -17.14 -19.89 -2.52
C SER A 514 -17.57 -20.60 -1.23
N TYR A 515 -18.02 -19.87 -0.19
CA TYR A 515 -18.52 -20.41 1.08
C TYR A 515 -19.98 -20.04 1.35
N MET A 516 -20.66 -19.38 0.41
CA MET A 516 -21.96 -18.78 0.68
C MET A 516 -23.01 -19.85 1.01
N ASN A 517 -22.96 -21.00 0.33
CA ASN A 517 -23.89 -22.09 0.58
C ASN A 517 -23.75 -22.63 2.01
N GLU A 518 -22.52 -22.87 2.48
CA GLU A 518 -22.27 -23.31 3.86
C GLU A 518 -22.68 -22.25 4.89
N PHE A 519 -22.42 -20.97 4.60
CA PHE A 519 -22.82 -19.86 5.47
C PHE A 519 -24.35 -19.81 5.64
N LEU A 520 -25.11 -19.84 4.54
CA LEU A 520 -26.57 -19.77 4.57
C LEU A 520 -27.18 -21.00 5.25
N HIS A 521 -26.64 -22.19 4.97
CA HIS A 521 -27.07 -23.42 5.63
C HIS A 521 -26.88 -23.34 7.16
N MET A 522 -25.71 -22.89 7.63
CA MET A 522 -25.42 -22.66 9.05
C MET A 522 -26.40 -21.66 9.69
N LYS A 523 -26.85 -20.66 8.92
CA LYS A 523 -27.82 -19.65 9.39
C LYS A 523 -29.27 -20.08 9.23
N ASN A 524 -29.54 -21.33 8.83
CA ASN A 524 -30.88 -21.83 8.50
C ASN A 524 -31.61 -20.95 7.47
N LYS A 525 -30.86 -20.43 6.48
CA LYS A 525 -31.38 -19.63 5.37
C LYS A 525 -31.44 -20.45 4.07
N PRO A 526 -32.34 -20.10 3.13
CA PRO A 526 -32.39 -20.75 1.83
C PRO A 526 -31.06 -20.59 1.08
N VAL A 527 -30.53 -21.71 0.58
CA VAL A 527 -29.30 -21.75 -0.24
C VAL A 527 -29.60 -21.56 -1.74
N GLN A 528 -30.87 -21.69 -2.12
CA GLN A 528 -31.31 -21.56 -3.51
C GLN A 528 -31.51 -20.10 -3.91
N THR A 529 -31.12 -19.78 -5.13
CA THR A 529 -31.49 -18.57 -5.87
C THR A 529 -32.76 -18.84 -6.68
N THR A 530 -33.10 -17.95 -7.62
CA THR A 530 -34.26 -18.14 -8.52
C THR A 530 -34.13 -19.36 -9.43
N SER A 531 -32.90 -19.78 -9.75
CA SER A 531 -32.59 -20.82 -10.75
C SER A 531 -31.62 -21.91 -10.27
N SER A 532 -30.77 -21.64 -9.28
CA SER A 532 -29.78 -22.60 -8.77
C SER A 532 -29.40 -22.31 -7.31
N THR A 533 -28.12 -22.40 -6.92
CA THR A 533 -27.56 -22.02 -5.62
C THR A 533 -26.58 -20.87 -5.77
N TYR A 534 -26.30 -20.14 -4.69
CA TYR A 534 -25.35 -19.01 -4.73
C TYR A 534 -23.98 -19.41 -5.28
N SER A 535 -23.46 -20.57 -4.85
CA SER A 535 -22.15 -21.04 -5.30
C SER A 535 -22.10 -21.43 -6.78
N GLU A 536 -23.23 -21.75 -7.41
CA GLU A 536 -23.28 -22.01 -8.85
C GLU A 536 -23.41 -20.72 -9.66
N GLU A 537 -24.26 -19.78 -9.22
CA GLU A 537 -24.45 -18.49 -9.89
C GLU A 537 -23.22 -17.58 -9.82
N ASP A 538 -22.47 -17.65 -8.71
CA ASP A 538 -21.33 -16.77 -8.47
C ASP A 538 -19.98 -17.35 -8.93
N GLY A 539 -19.95 -18.51 -9.59
CA GLY A 539 -18.72 -19.20 -9.96
C GLY A 539 -18.71 -19.75 -11.39
N ILE A 540 -17.54 -20.14 -11.87
CA ILE A 540 -17.36 -20.76 -13.18
C ILE A 540 -16.72 -22.14 -13.00
N PRO A 541 -17.34 -23.24 -13.48
CA PRO A 541 -16.71 -24.55 -13.42
C PRO A 541 -15.32 -24.55 -14.10
N VAL A 542 -14.31 -25.14 -13.45
CA VAL A 542 -12.93 -25.12 -13.97
C VAL A 542 -12.77 -25.95 -15.25
N ASN A 543 -13.72 -26.83 -15.55
CA ASN A 543 -13.78 -27.64 -16.76
C ASN A 543 -14.70 -27.05 -17.85
N ASP A 544 -15.19 -25.83 -17.68
CA ASP A 544 -16.00 -25.16 -18.69
C ASP A 544 -15.18 -24.97 -19.99
N PRO A 545 -15.64 -25.47 -21.14
CA PRO A 545 -14.88 -25.37 -22.38
C PRO A 545 -14.68 -23.91 -22.86
N ALA A 546 -15.49 -22.98 -22.36
CA ALA A 546 -15.38 -21.55 -22.60
C ALA A 546 -14.81 -20.79 -21.38
N PHE A 547 -14.09 -21.47 -20.48
CA PHE A 547 -13.60 -20.91 -19.22
C PHE A 547 -12.91 -19.56 -19.39
N ALA A 548 -11.89 -19.47 -20.27
CA ALA A 548 -11.07 -18.27 -20.39
C ALA A 548 -11.89 -17.03 -20.77
N ALA A 549 -12.80 -17.16 -21.75
CA ALA A 549 -13.66 -16.06 -22.18
C ALA A 549 -14.64 -15.64 -21.06
N LYS A 550 -15.29 -16.62 -20.43
CA LYS A 550 -16.23 -16.36 -19.31
C LYS A 550 -15.53 -15.74 -18.11
N ALA A 551 -14.34 -16.23 -17.77
CA ALA A 551 -13.56 -15.75 -16.63
C ALA A 551 -13.11 -14.30 -16.84
N LEU A 552 -12.67 -13.95 -18.06
CA LEU A 552 -12.28 -12.58 -18.37
C LEU A 552 -13.47 -11.60 -18.25
N GLU A 553 -14.65 -11.98 -18.75
CA GLU A 553 -15.88 -11.20 -18.59
C GLU A 553 -16.28 -11.09 -17.11
N TYR A 554 -16.33 -12.22 -16.41
CA TYR A 554 -16.71 -12.33 -15.00
C TYR A 554 -15.83 -11.51 -14.06
N LEU A 555 -14.51 -11.50 -14.29
CA LEU A 555 -13.55 -10.72 -13.51
C LEU A 555 -13.67 -9.21 -13.77
N ASN A 556 -14.07 -8.81 -14.99
CA ASN A 556 -14.28 -7.42 -15.37
C ASN A 556 -15.70 -6.91 -15.11
N ALA A 557 -16.64 -7.79 -14.76
CA ALA A 557 -18.04 -7.42 -14.54
C ALA A 557 -18.20 -6.35 -13.45
N ALA A 558 -18.95 -5.29 -13.79
CA ALA A 558 -19.29 -4.21 -12.86
C ALA A 558 -20.46 -4.55 -11.93
N VAL A 559 -21.15 -5.66 -12.19
CA VAL A 559 -22.33 -6.10 -11.44
C VAL A 559 -21.92 -6.91 -10.20
N PRO A 560 -22.58 -6.71 -9.05
CA PRO A 560 -22.37 -7.51 -7.85
C PRO A 560 -22.62 -9.00 -8.08
N LEU A 561 -21.93 -9.82 -7.28
CA LEU A 561 -22.27 -11.24 -7.14
C LEU A 561 -23.60 -11.36 -6.38
N GLN A 562 -24.34 -12.46 -6.56
CA GLN A 562 -25.54 -12.75 -5.77
C GLN A 562 -25.20 -12.77 -4.28
N SER A 563 -24.08 -13.41 -3.91
CA SER A 563 -23.56 -13.45 -2.54
C SER A 563 -23.27 -12.06 -1.93
N CYS A 564 -23.19 -11.00 -2.74
CA CYS A 564 -22.99 -9.65 -2.21
C CYS A 564 -24.18 -9.15 -1.38
N GLU A 565 -25.40 -9.67 -1.58
CA GLU A 565 -26.55 -9.27 -0.76
C GLU A 565 -26.45 -9.76 0.70
N TYR A 566 -25.61 -10.76 0.98
CA TYR A 566 -25.32 -11.26 2.33
C TYR A 566 -23.96 -10.80 2.88
N CYS A 567 -23.32 -9.83 2.22
CA CYS A 567 -21.95 -9.44 2.54
C CYS A 567 -21.78 -7.93 2.58
N LEU A 568 -21.16 -7.42 3.64
CA LEU A 568 -20.73 -6.03 3.77
C LEU A 568 -19.37 -5.78 3.13
N GLY A 569 -18.70 -6.82 2.60
CA GLY A 569 -17.36 -6.73 2.03
C GLY A 569 -16.39 -6.12 3.05
N VAL A 570 -15.94 -4.90 2.76
CA VAL A 570 -15.09 -4.12 3.68
C VAL A 570 -15.82 -2.94 4.29
N SER A 571 -17.08 -2.71 3.91
CA SER A 571 -17.92 -1.60 4.34
C SER A 571 -18.60 -1.84 5.69
N GLY A 572 -18.37 -3.00 6.32
CA GLY A 572 -18.92 -3.30 7.63
C GLY A 572 -18.25 -2.55 8.77
N ASN A 573 -18.92 -2.57 9.92
CA ASN A 573 -18.41 -1.95 11.14
C ASN A 573 -17.14 -2.65 11.61
N LEU A 574 -16.19 -1.89 12.17
CA LEU A 574 -15.06 -2.49 12.87
C LEU A 574 -15.52 -3.02 14.23
N ARG A 575 -15.18 -4.26 14.52
CA ARG A 575 -15.46 -4.92 15.80
C ARG A 575 -14.18 -5.50 16.36
N GLU A 576 -14.06 -5.50 17.68
CA GLU A 576 -12.92 -6.11 18.36
C GLU A 576 -12.72 -7.57 17.96
N ASN A 577 -11.47 -7.94 17.69
CA ASN A 577 -11.07 -9.30 17.43
C ASN A 577 -11.21 -10.14 18.71
N ILE A 578 -12.16 -11.08 18.73
CA ILE A 578 -12.42 -11.96 19.88
C ILE A 578 -12.52 -13.43 19.47
N GLN A 579 -12.14 -14.33 20.39
CA GLN A 579 -12.35 -15.77 20.27
C GLN A 579 -13.70 -16.17 20.89
N MET A 580 -14.47 -17.02 20.20
CA MET A 580 -15.72 -17.55 20.72
C MET A 580 -15.48 -18.61 21.80
N LYS A 581 -16.26 -18.57 22.89
CA LYS A 581 -16.20 -19.56 23.99
C LYS A 581 -16.76 -20.92 23.59
N SER A 582 -17.79 -20.95 22.74
CA SER A 582 -18.42 -22.16 22.19
C SER A 582 -18.84 -21.90 20.74
N ILE A 583 -18.76 -22.93 19.90
CA ILE A 583 -19.37 -22.94 18.57
C ILE A 583 -20.79 -23.48 18.82
N LYS A 584 -21.81 -22.65 18.61
CA LYS A 584 -23.21 -23.08 18.65
C LYS A 584 -23.71 -23.29 17.25
#